data_AF-A0A2D9A5Z3-F1
#
_entry.id   AF-A0A2D9A5Z3-F1
#
_cell.length_a   1.000
_cell.length_b   1.000
_cell.length_c   1.000
_cell.angle_alpha   90.00
_cell.angle_beta   90.00
_cell.angle_gamma   90.00
#
_symmetry.space_group_name_H-M   'P 1'
#
loop_
_entity.id
_entity.type
_entity.pdbx_description
1 polymer ?
#
loop_
_entity_poly.entity_id
_entity_poly.type
_entity_poly.pdbx_seq_one_letter_code
_entity_poly.pdbx_strand_id
1 'polypeptide(L)'
;MVIGAAAYFLRYAIFASVGLPGGVIVASQFLHGFCYACFFAVGYIYVDRLAEEDVRHSAQTVFGIIILGVGPVLAAPLLAYLSALFGTPDGGLDYSALWSTLSVIGLVTAVAFGALFRDESQPEEGSLSN
;
A
#
# COMPACT_ATOMS: atom_id res chain seq x y z
N MET A 1 0.01 -3.61 9.35
CA MET A 1 -0.16 -3.61 7.88
C MET A 1 -1.56 -3.24 7.41
N VAL A 2 -2.64 -3.94 7.82
CA VAL A 2 -4.03 -3.61 7.41
C VAL A 2 -4.40 -2.15 7.64
N ILE A 3 -4.08 -1.59 8.82
CA ILE A 3 -4.34 -0.18 9.14
C ILE A 3 -3.61 0.78 8.17
N GLY A 4 -2.37 0.45 7.78
CA GLY A 4 -1.63 1.22 6.79
C GLY A 4 -2.25 1.16 5.39
N ALA A 5 -2.73 -0.02 4.98
CA ALA A 5 -3.44 -0.18 3.72
C ALA A 5 -4.80 0.55 3.72
N ALA A 6 -5.53 0.53 4.83
CA ALA A 6 -6.77 1.29 4.99
C ALA A 6 -6.54 2.81 4.97
N ALA A 7 -5.40 3.28 5.51
CA ALA A 7 -5.01 4.69 5.42
C ALA A 7 -4.70 5.12 3.97
N TYR A 8 -4.16 4.23 3.12
CA TYR A 8 -4.00 4.49 1.69
C TYR A 8 -5.35 4.66 0.99
N PHE A 9 -6.32 3.78 1.28
CA PHE A 9 -7.69 3.93 0.80
C PHE A 9 -8.27 5.30 1.16
N LEU A 10 -8.19 5.69 2.43
CA LEU A 10 -8.72 6.97 2.92
C LEU A 10 -8.05 8.16 2.24
N ARG A 11 -6.73 8.13 2.09
CA ARG A 11 -5.97 9.19 1.41
C ARG A 11 -6.41 9.34 -0.06
N TYR A 12 -6.55 8.24 -0.78
CA TYR A 12 -7.02 8.29 -2.17
C TYR A 12 -8.49 8.71 -2.28
N ALA A 13 -9.33 8.37 -1.30
CA ALA A 13 -10.71 8.87 -1.24
C ALA A 13 -10.76 10.39 -1.05
N ILE A 14 -9.86 10.97 -0.25
CA ILE A 14 -9.72 12.43 -0.12
C ILE A 14 -9.31 13.05 -1.47
N PHE A 15 -8.34 12.47 -2.16
CA PHE A 15 -7.91 12.96 -3.48
C PHE A 15 -8.96 12.81 -4.58
N ALA A 16 -9.83 11.81 -4.46
CA ALA A 16 -10.95 11.61 -5.37
C ALA A 16 -12.04 12.67 -5.20
N SER A 17 -12.18 13.26 -4.01
CA SER A 17 -13.27 14.19 -3.74
C SER A 17 -13.07 15.56 -4.39
N VAL A 18 -14.17 16.13 -4.90
CA VAL A 18 -14.19 17.43 -5.59
C VAL A 18 -14.71 18.51 -4.64
N GLY A 19 -14.14 19.71 -4.72
CA GLY A 19 -14.60 20.87 -3.95
C GLY A 19 -14.10 20.93 -2.49
N LEU A 20 -13.13 20.08 -2.12
CA LEU A 20 -12.48 20.20 -0.81
C LEU A 20 -11.58 21.44 -0.73
N PRO A 21 -11.47 22.08 0.45
CA PRO A 21 -10.46 23.09 0.69
C PRO A 21 -9.05 22.52 0.45
N GLY A 22 -8.18 23.28 -0.22
CA GLY A 22 -6.80 22.84 -0.49
C GLY A 22 -6.03 22.45 0.78
N GLY A 23 -6.34 23.05 1.92
CA GLY A 23 -5.78 22.67 3.22
C GLY A 23 -6.07 21.21 3.62
N VAL A 24 -7.22 20.66 3.26
CA VAL A 24 -7.56 19.24 3.51
C VAL A 24 -6.73 18.31 2.64
N ILE A 25 -6.51 18.68 1.37
CA ILE A 25 -5.64 17.94 0.46
C ILE A 25 -4.20 17.93 0.98
N VAL A 26 -3.69 19.08 1.43
CA VAL A 26 -2.36 19.18 2.03
C VAL A 26 -2.28 18.36 3.33
N ALA A 27 -3.28 18.47 4.20
CA ALA A 27 -3.34 17.69 5.44
C ALA A 27 -3.37 16.17 5.18
N SER A 28 -3.98 15.73 4.09
CA SER A 28 -3.98 14.30 3.72
C SER A 28 -2.57 13.75 3.43
N GLN A 29 -1.56 14.60 3.23
CA GLN A 29 -0.18 14.15 3.09
C GLN A 29 0.41 13.62 4.39
N PHE A 30 -0.12 14.00 5.55
CA PHE A 30 0.24 13.34 6.81
C PHE A 30 -0.16 11.87 6.83
N LEU A 31 -1.26 11.49 6.15
CA LEU A 31 -1.63 10.09 5.97
C LEU A 31 -0.54 9.33 5.21
N HIS A 32 0.21 9.96 4.30
CA HIS A 32 1.27 9.27 3.56
C HIS A 32 2.37 8.75 4.50
N GLY A 33 2.84 9.57 5.43
CA GLY A 33 3.82 9.15 6.44
C GLY A 33 3.28 8.03 7.34
N PHE A 34 2.01 8.12 7.73
CA PHE A 34 1.35 7.08 8.50
C PHE A 34 1.22 5.75 7.72
N CYS A 35 0.80 5.81 6.45
CA CYS A 35 0.74 4.67 5.55
C CYS A 35 2.12 4.01 5.44
N TYR A 36 3.16 4.83 5.26
CA TYR A 36 4.53 4.36 5.10
C TYR A 36 5.00 3.59 6.33
N ALA A 37 4.80 4.14 7.53
CA ALA A 37 5.15 3.47 8.77
C ALA A 37 4.35 2.16 8.97
N CYS A 38 3.03 2.22 8.85
CA CYS A 38 2.16 1.08 9.20
C CYS A 38 2.18 -0.07 8.17
N PHE A 39 2.61 0.18 6.94
CA PHE A 39 2.74 -0.84 5.91
C PHE A 39 4.21 -1.22 5.66
N PHE A 40 5.04 -0.28 5.22
CA PHE A 40 6.43 -0.59 4.83
C PHE A 40 7.30 -0.89 6.05
N ALA A 41 7.31 -0.03 7.07
CA ALA A 41 8.17 -0.27 8.25
C ALA A 41 7.76 -1.55 8.99
N VAL A 42 6.45 -1.78 9.18
CA VAL A 42 5.96 -3.05 9.75
C VAL A 42 6.31 -4.25 8.88
N GLY A 43 6.27 -4.12 7.56
CA GLY A 43 6.70 -5.19 6.63
C GLY A 43 8.17 -5.54 6.76
N TYR A 44 9.04 -4.53 6.86
CA TYR A 44 10.46 -4.76 7.11
C TYR A 44 10.70 -5.44 8.46
N ILE A 45 9.96 -5.06 9.51
CA ILE A 45 10.02 -5.72 10.82
C ILE A 45 9.52 -7.17 10.74
N TYR A 46 8.46 -7.43 9.97
CA TYR A 46 7.94 -8.78 9.79
C TYR A 46 8.94 -9.69 9.08
N VAL A 47 9.54 -9.22 7.97
CA VAL A 47 10.60 -9.93 7.25
C VAL A 47 11.83 -10.15 8.14
N ASP A 48 12.19 -9.16 8.97
CA ASP A 48 13.29 -9.26 9.94
C ASP A 48 13.07 -10.38 10.95
N ARG A 49 11.83 -10.55 11.43
CA ARG A 49 11.46 -11.58 12.41
C ARG A 49 11.41 -12.98 11.83
N LEU A 50 11.12 -13.12 10.55
CA LEU A 50 10.96 -14.42 9.89
C LEU A 50 12.30 -14.96 9.34
N ALA A 51 13.24 -14.08 9.01
CA ALA A 51 14.52 -14.47 8.43
C ALA A 51 15.54 -14.89 9.50
N GLU A 52 16.37 -15.89 9.18
CA GLU A 52 17.54 -16.25 9.98
C GLU A 52 18.57 -15.10 10.02
N GLU A 53 19.36 -15.04 11.09
CA GLU A 53 20.24 -13.90 11.40
C GLU A 53 21.26 -13.60 10.28
N ASP A 54 21.78 -14.65 9.64
CA ASP A 54 22.78 -14.57 8.58
C ASP A 54 22.22 -14.07 7.23
N VAL A 55 20.92 -14.27 6.97
CA VAL A 55 20.25 -13.87 5.71
C VAL A 55 19.31 -12.67 5.85
N ARG A 56 19.10 -12.15 7.06
CA ARG A 56 18.12 -11.08 7.37
C ARG A 56 18.24 -9.83 6.50
N HIS A 57 19.46 -9.33 6.30
CA HIS A 57 19.72 -8.17 5.45
C HIS A 57 19.39 -8.44 3.97
N SER A 58 19.71 -9.64 3.49
CA SER A 58 19.36 -10.07 2.14
C SER A 58 17.84 -10.18 1.96
N ALA A 59 17.13 -10.75 2.94
CA ALA A 59 15.68 -10.86 2.93
C ALA A 59 14.99 -9.48 2.89
N GLN A 60 15.45 -8.53 3.71
CA GLN A 60 14.94 -7.15 3.66
C GLN A 60 15.23 -6.47 2.32
N THR A 61 16.40 -6.71 1.72
CA THR A 61 16.75 -6.18 0.41
C THR A 61 15.82 -6.73 -0.68
N VAL A 62 15.57 -8.05 -0.68
CA VAL A 62 14.63 -8.70 -1.61
C VAL A 62 13.22 -8.13 -1.42
N PHE A 63 12.75 -7.99 -0.17
CA PHE A 63 11.46 -7.37 0.12
C PHE A 63 11.40 -5.96 -0.48
N GLY A 64 12.42 -5.13 -0.23
CA GLY A 64 12.54 -3.78 -0.79
C GLY A 64 12.51 -3.74 -2.32
N ILE A 65 13.21 -4.65 -3.00
CA ILE A 65 13.19 -4.78 -4.47
C ILE A 65 11.78 -5.11 -4.96
N ILE A 66 11.05 -5.98 -4.27
CA ILE A 66 9.69 -6.33 -4.64
C ILE A 66 8.77 -5.10 -4.54
N ILE A 67 8.79 -4.40 -3.41
CA ILE A 67 7.84 -3.30 -3.16
C ILE A 67 8.19 -1.98 -3.89
N LEU A 68 9.47 -1.65 -4.04
CA LEU A 68 9.93 -0.38 -4.61
C LEU A 68 10.48 -0.52 -6.04
N GLY A 69 10.78 -1.74 -6.49
CA GLY A 69 11.26 -2.02 -7.85
C GLY A 69 10.19 -2.70 -8.69
N VAL A 70 9.90 -3.97 -8.39
CA VAL A 70 8.99 -4.80 -9.20
C VAL A 70 7.56 -4.27 -9.18
N GLY A 71 7.06 -3.88 -8.00
CA GLY A 71 5.71 -3.36 -7.82
C GLY A 71 5.38 -2.19 -8.77
N PRO A 72 6.16 -1.10 -8.76
CA PRO A 72 5.97 0.02 -9.69
C PRO A 72 6.05 -0.36 -11.16
N VAL A 73 6.96 -1.28 -11.54
CA VAL A 73 7.08 -1.77 -12.92
C VAL A 73 5.81 -2.50 -13.37
N LEU A 74 5.25 -3.34 -12.50
CA LEU A 74 3.99 -4.05 -12.80
C LEU A 74 2.77 -3.12 -12.75
N ALA A 75 2.82 -2.05 -11.96
CA ALA A 75 1.73 -1.07 -11.87
C ALA A 75 1.72 -0.08 -13.06
N ALA A 76 2.85 0.13 -13.73
CA ALA A 76 2.96 1.13 -14.80
C ALA A 76 1.98 0.92 -15.97
N PRO A 77 1.79 -0.30 -16.52
CA PRO A 77 0.81 -0.53 -17.57
C PRO A 77 -0.63 -0.24 -17.14
N LEU A 78 -0.98 -0.58 -15.89
CA LEU A 78 -2.30 -0.28 -15.33
C LEU A 78 -2.50 1.23 -15.23
N LEU A 79 -1.51 1.98 -14.74
CA LEU A 79 -1.60 3.43 -14.64
C LEU A 79 -1.70 4.09 -16.02
N ALA A 80 -0.97 3.58 -17.03
CA ALA A 80 -1.06 4.05 -18.41
C ALA A 80 -2.47 3.81 -18.99
N TYR A 81 -3.02 2.62 -18.74
CA TYR A 81 -4.39 2.29 -19.13
C TYR A 81 -5.42 3.22 -18.48
N LEU A 82 -5.34 3.43 -17.15
CA LEU A 82 -6.26 4.32 -16.44
C LEU A 82 -6.12 5.77 -16.88
N SER A 83 -4.90 6.21 -17.19
CA SER A 83 -4.63 7.56 -17.71
C SER A 83 -5.30 7.78 -19.07
N ALA A 84 -5.29 6.76 -19.93
CA ALA A 84 -5.99 6.81 -21.22
C ALA A 84 -7.52 6.76 -21.05
N LEU A 85 -8.02 5.95 -20.11
CA LEU A 85 -9.44 5.80 -19.82
C LEU A 85 -10.08 7.08 -19.26
N PHE A 86 -9.35 7.79 -18.40
CA PHE A 86 -9.82 9.00 -17.72
C PHE A 86 -9.26 10.30 -18.36
N GLY A 87 -8.74 10.22 -19.58
CA GLY A 87 -8.33 11.39 -20.34
C GLY A 87 -9.52 12.29 -20.69
N THR A 88 -9.37 13.60 -20.55
CA THR A 88 -10.41 14.57 -20.88
C THR A 88 -10.24 15.10 -22.31
N PRO A 89 -11.31 15.56 -22.99
CA PRO A 89 -11.24 16.03 -24.38
C PRO A 89 -10.27 17.20 -24.62
N ASP A 90 -9.96 17.98 -23.59
CA ASP A 90 -9.01 19.08 -23.57
C ASP A 90 -7.55 18.65 -23.29
N GLY A 91 -7.29 17.33 -23.25
CA GLY A 91 -5.94 16.77 -23.02
C GLY A 91 -5.53 16.73 -21.54
N GLY A 92 -6.47 16.97 -20.63
CA GLY A 92 -6.29 16.80 -19.20
C GLY A 92 -6.63 15.39 -18.71
N LEU A 93 -6.78 15.26 -17.40
CA LEU A 93 -7.12 14.01 -16.74
C LEU A 93 -8.25 14.24 -15.71
N ASP A 94 -9.24 13.36 -15.70
CA ASP A 94 -10.19 13.27 -14.60
C ASP A 94 -9.52 12.62 -13.39
N TYR A 95 -8.91 13.48 -12.57
CA TYR A 95 -8.25 13.06 -11.33
C TYR A 95 -9.23 12.45 -10.32
N SER A 96 -10.50 12.89 -10.30
CA SER A 96 -11.49 12.35 -9.36
C SER A 96 -11.75 10.87 -9.66
N ALA A 97 -11.96 10.54 -10.94
CA ALA A 97 -12.16 9.16 -11.39
C ALA A 97 -10.89 8.31 -11.21
N LEU A 98 -9.71 8.85 -11.52
CA LEU A 98 -8.44 8.15 -11.32
C LEU A 98 -8.23 7.79 -9.84
N TRP A 99 -8.31 8.77 -8.93
CA TRP A 99 -8.09 8.55 -7.51
C TRP A 99 -9.19 7.69 -6.88
N SER A 100 -10.43 7.77 -7.35
CA SER A 100 -11.51 6.86 -6.92
C SER A 100 -11.17 5.41 -7.23
N THR A 101 -10.66 5.16 -8.44
CA THR A 101 -10.25 3.82 -8.88
C THR A 101 -9.11 3.29 -8.00
N LEU A 102 -8.08 4.11 -7.75
CA LEU A 102 -6.96 3.74 -6.87
C LEU A 102 -7.42 3.53 -5.42
N SER A 103 -8.40 4.31 -4.94
CA SER A 103 -9.01 4.13 -3.62
C SER A 103 -9.67 2.76 -3.50
N VAL A 104 -10.50 2.38 -4.48
CA VAL A 104 -11.17 1.05 -4.49
C VAL A 104 -10.13 -0.08 -4.54
N ILE A 105 -9.10 0.03 -5.37
CA ILE A 105 -8.00 -0.96 -5.41
C ILE A 105 -7.33 -1.07 -4.04
N GLY A 106 -7.05 0.06 -3.39
CA GLY A 106 -6.48 0.09 -2.04
C GLY A 106 -7.39 -0.57 -1.00
N LEU A 107 -8.71 -0.33 -1.06
CA LEU A 107 -9.69 -0.95 -0.16
C LEU A 107 -9.74 -2.47 -0.35
N VAL A 108 -9.85 -2.93 -1.60
CA VAL A 108 -9.83 -4.36 -1.95
C VAL A 108 -8.54 -5.00 -1.45
N THR A 109 -7.40 -4.33 -1.64
CA THR A 109 -6.11 -4.83 -1.16
C THR A 109 -6.06 -4.91 0.38
N ALA A 110 -6.58 -3.91 1.08
CA ALA A 110 -6.63 -3.91 2.55
C ALA A 110 -7.52 -5.05 3.09
N VAL A 111 -8.69 -5.27 2.47
CA VAL A 111 -9.61 -6.35 2.82
C VAL A 111 -9.01 -7.71 2.50
N ALA A 112 -8.45 -7.88 1.29
CA ALA A 112 -7.81 -9.13 0.87
C ALA A 112 -6.64 -9.48 1.78
N PHE A 113 -5.78 -8.51 2.11
CA PHE A 113 -4.70 -8.71 3.05
C PHE A 113 -5.25 -9.08 4.44
N GLY A 114 -6.24 -8.36 4.96
CA GLY A 114 -6.84 -8.68 6.26
C GLY A 114 -7.48 -10.07 6.33
N ALA A 115 -8.01 -10.58 5.22
CA ALA A 115 -8.65 -11.89 5.16
C ALA A 115 -7.69 -13.05 4.87
N LEU A 116 -6.64 -12.81 4.07
CA LEU A 116 -5.73 -13.84 3.58
C LEU A 116 -4.41 -13.90 4.36
N PHE A 117 -4.00 -12.81 5.01
CA PHE A 117 -2.73 -12.75 5.73
C PHE A 117 -2.78 -13.64 6.98
N ARG A 118 -1.70 -14.41 7.17
CA ARG A 118 -1.46 -15.22 8.36
C ARG A 118 -0.11 -14.80 8.94
N ASP A 119 -0.10 -14.55 10.24
CA ASP A 119 1.11 -14.17 10.95
C ASP A 119 1.90 -15.44 11.29
N GLU A 120 3.08 -15.59 10.68
CA GLU A 120 4.01 -16.70 10.92
C GLU A 120 5.20 -16.25 11.80
N SER A 121 5.17 -15.03 12.34
CA SER A 121 6.28 -14.48 13.13
C SER A 121 6.26 -14.92 14.60
N GLN A 122 5.21 -15.61 15.06
CA GLN A 122 5.11 -16.17 16.41
C GLN A 122 5.32 -17.70 16.35
N PRO A 123 6.20 -18.28 17.18
CA PRO A 123 6.29 -19.73 17.29
C PRO A 123 4.97 -20.29 17.86
N GLU A 124 4.47 -21.39 17.31
CA GLU A 124 3.23 -22.02 17.80
C GLU A 124 3.31 -22.27 19.31
N GLU A 125 2.33 -21.75 20.05
CA GLU A 125 2.16 -21.86 21.50
C GLU A 125 2.04 -23.32 22.01
N GLY A 126 2.09 -24.32 21.12
CA GLY A 126 1.99 -25.76 21.43
C GLY A 126 3.30 -26.56 21.43
N SER A 127 4.43 -26.01 20.97
CA SER A 127 5.68 -26.79 20.81
C SER A 127 6.44 -27.09 22.11
N LEU A 128 6.08 -26.44 23.23
CA LEU A 128 6.73 -26.64 24.54
C LEU A 128 6.08 -27.75 25.40
N SER A 129 5.38 -28.71 24.79
CA SER A 129 4.71 -29.81 25.52
C SER A 129 5.11 -31.22 25.07
N ASN A 130 6.38 -31.44 24.69
CA ASN A 130 6.98 -32.79 24.63
C ASN A 130 8.43 -32.78 25.12
#